data_AF-V4MCL6-F1
#
_entry.id   AF-V4MCL6-F1
#
_cell.length_a   1.000
_cell.length_b   1.000
_cell.length_c   1.000
_cell.angle_alpha   90.00
_cell.angle_beta   90.00
_cell.angle_gamma   90.00
#
_symmetry.space_group_name_H-M   'P 1'
#
loop_
_entity.id
_entity.type
_entity.pdbx_description
1 polymer ?
#
loop_
_entity_poly.entity_id
_entity_poly.type
_entity_poly.pdbx_seq_one_letter_code
_entity_poly.pdbx_strand_id
1 'polypeptide(L)'
;MTMPENDKAQPEYVKAKTAVWWDINSCPLPHGYDARRVRPSIESALKNLGYSGPVDITVIGYLEDTPQVVLRGLSSTGIYVKHGRANGILFNLLISWQERNPPPASMMLISDKVEDISLALCHRQQRISGYNLLRVYNCIPEYVSILYNTGEWLWESLLATDEINNEPETRIQSSFRRTFILPEQHLFYCSTCCFPTQSLEIFTTHLSGEEHEIEVSSLLVSSNTFFHCPTI
;
A
#
# COMPACT_ATOMS: atom_id res chain seq x y z
N MET A 1 -20.91 6.43 -15.62
CA MET A 1 -20.58 7.53 -14.70
C MET A 1 -19.15 7.94 -15.03
N THR A 2 -18.91 9.19 -15.45
CA THR A 2 -17.54 9.68 -15.70
C THR A 2 -16.91 10.06 -14.37
N MET A 3 -15.66 9.65 -14.12
CA MET A 3 -14.96 10.00 -12.88
C MET A 3 -14.83 11.53 -12.78
N PRO A 4 -15.02 12.12 -11.58
CA PRO A 4 -14.75 13.53 -11.36
C PRO A 4 -13.26 13.83 -11.62
N GLU A 5 -12.97 15.06 -12.03
CA GLU A 5 -11.58 15.50 -12.23
C GLU A 5 -10.85 15.59 -10.89
N ASN A 6 -9.58 15.15 -10.86
CA ASN A 6 -8.77 15.13 -9.65
C ASN A 6 -8.26 16.54 -9.28
N ASP A 7 -8.32 16.87 -7.99
CA ASP A 7 -7.82 18.13 -7.45
C ASP A 7 -6.28 18.17 -7.45
N LYS A 8 -5.70 19.35 -7.67
CA LYS A 8 -4.26 19.55 -7.45
C LYS A 8 -3.95 19.53 -5.96
N ALA A 9 -2.75 19.05 -5.61
CA ALA A 9 -2.23 19.06 -4.26
C ALA A 9 -2.24 20.48 -3.68
N GLN A 10 -2.87 20.65 -2.51
CA GLN A 10 -2.80 21.90 -1.77
C GLN A 10 -1.34 22.16 -1.30
N PRO A 11 -0.94 23.43 -1.10
CA PRO A 11 0.45 23.81 -0.82
C PRO A 11 1.11 23.02 0.32
N GLU A 12 0.37 22.74 1.40
CA GLU A 12 0.84 21.98 2.56
C GLU A 12 1.17 20.51 2.24
N TYR A 13 0.52 19.93 1.22
CA TYR A 13 0.73 18.53 0.84
C TYR A 13 1.74 18.33 -0.30
N VAL A 14 2.16 19.39 -1.01
CA VAL A 14 3.09 19.32 -2.16
C VAL A 14 4.41 18.64 -1.81
N LYS A 15 4.99 18.94 -0.65
CA LYS A 15 6.25 18.35 -0.17
C LYS A 15 6.05 17.34 0.96
N ALA A 16 4.80 17.17 1.41
CA ALA A 16 4.46 16.24 2.46
C ALA A 16 4.66 14.78 2.01
N LYS A 17 4.89 13.91 2.99
CA LYS A 17 5.05 12.48 2.72
C LYS A 17 3.71 11.84 2.34
N THR A 18 3.76 10.89 1.42
CA THR A 18 2.61 10.08 1.02
C THR A 18 2.85 8.62 1.36
N ALA A 19 1.93 8.02 2.13
CA ALA A 19 1.85 6.57 2.27
C ALA A 19 0.91 5.98 1.22
N VAL A 20 1.31 4.87 0.62
CA VAL A 20 0.51 4.11 -0.33
C VAL A 20 0.36 2.69 0.21
N TRP A 21 -0.89 2.27 0.42
CA TRP A 21 -1.23 0.92 0.85
C TRP A 21 -2.09 0.25 -0.20
N TRP A 22 -1.57 -0.85 -0.75
CA TRP A 22 -2.16 -1.52 -1.90
C TRP A 22 -2.56 -2.94 -1.57
N ASP A 23 -3.86 -3.20 -1.56
CA ASP A 23 -4.43 -4.54 -1.47
C ASP A 23 -4.38 -5.23 -2.84
N ILE A 24 -3.37 -6.09 -3.04
CA ILE A 24 -3.15 -6.80 -4.30
C ILE A 24 -4.27 -7.80 -4.61
N ASN A 25 -5.02 -8.26 -3.61
CA ASN A 25 -6.10 -9.22 -3.85
C ASN A 25 -7.36 -8.54 -4.41
N SER A 26 -7.61 -7.26 -4.10
CA SER A 26 -8.72 -6.50 -4.69
C SER A 26 -8.32 -5.67 -5.91
N CYS A 27 -7.07 -5.22 -5.98
CA CYS A 27 -6.51 -4.53 -7.15
C CYS A 27 -5.33 -5.34 -7.71
N PRO A 28 -5.58 -6.48 -8.38
CA PRO A 28 -4.50 -7.33 -8.90
C PRO A 28 -3.73 -6.64 -10.03
N LEU A 29 -2.50 -7.09 -10.28
CA LEU A 29 -1.78 -6.64 -11.48
C LEU A 29 -2.48 -7.14 -12.74
N PRO A 30 -2.65 -6.30 -13.77
CA PRO A 30 -3.10 -6.75 -15.08
C PRO A 30 -2.18 -7.82 -15.64
N HIS A 31 -2.74 -8.73 -16.44
CA HIS A 31 -1.96 -9.82 -17.04
C HIS A 31 -0.81 -9.27 -17.89
N GLY A 32 0.40 -9.77 -17.67
CA GLY A 32 1.61 -9.35 -18.39
C GLY A 32 2.18 -8.00 -17.95
N TYR A 33 1.58 -7.31 -16.97
CA TYR A 33 2.12 -6.05 -16.45
C TYR A 33 3.45 -6.27 -15.72
N ASP A 34 4.46 -5.46 -16.03
CA ASP A 34 5.74 -5.51 -15.33
C ASP A 34 5.60 -4.89 -13.94
N ALA A 35 5.68 -5.72 -12.90
CA ALA A 35 5.61 -5.30 -11.50
C ALA A 35 6.61 -4.19 -11.14
N ARG A 36 7.73 -4.06 -11.85
CA ARG A 36 8.70 -2.97 -11.63
C ARG A 36 8.17 -1.59 -12.02
N ARG A 37 7.12 -1.53 -12.86
CA ARG A 37 6.48 -0.27 -13.26
C ARG A 37 5.47 0.25 -12.24
N VAL A 38 5.07 -0.55 -11.25
CA VAL A 38 4.05 -0.13 -10.27
C VAL A 38 4.45 1.14 -9.51
N ARG A 39 5.67 1.18 -8.94
CA ARG A 39 6.14 2.37 -8.22
C ARG A 39 6.21 3.60 -9.15
N PRO A 40 6.90 3.55 -10.31
CA PRO A 40 6.91 4.66 -11.26
C PRO A 40 5.51 5.17 -11.63
N SER A 41 4.56 4.27 -11.90
CA SER A 41 3.19 4.66 -12.27
C SER A 41 2.46 5.40 -11.15
N ILE A 42 2.61 4.93 -9.91
CA ILE A 42 2.03 5.58 -8.72
C ILE A 42 2.68 6.95 -8.49
N GLU A 43 4.02 7.02 -8.53
CA GLU A 43 4.76 8.27 -8.32
C GLU A 43 4.46 9.30 -9.42
N SER A 44 4.31 8.84 -10.67
CA SER A 44 3.92 9.66 -11.83
C SER A 44 2.49 10.22 -11.67
N ALA A 45 1.52 9.38 -11.28
CA ALA A 45 0.15 9.82 -11.00
C ALA A 45 0.09 10.87 -9.87
N LEU A 46 0.84 10.65 -8.79
CA LEU A 46 0.98 11.61 -7.69
C LEU A 46 1.62 12.93 -8.16
N LYS A 47 2.71 12.85 -8.92
CA LYS A 47 3.42 14.02 -9.47
C LYS A 47 2.53 14.84 -10.40
N ASN A 48 1.67 14.20 -11.19
CA ASN A 48 0.71 14.89 -12.07
C ASN A 48 -0.31 15.74 -11.29
N LEU A 49 -0.62 15.38 -10.05
CA LEU A 49 -1.43 16.22 -9.15
C LEU A 49 -0.61 17.23 -8.35
N GLY A 50 0.73 17.22 -8.43
CA GLY A 50 1.61 18.15 -7.73
C GLY A 50 2.21 17.62 -6.43
N TYR A 51 1.96 16.36 -6.07
CA TYR A 51 2.64 15.71 -4.95
C TYR A 51 4.08 15.39 -5.37
N SER A 52 5.04 15.97 -4.66
CA SER A 52 6.48 15.87 -4.95
C SER A 52 7.32 15.56 -3.71
N GLY A 53 6.67 15.19 -2.62
CA GLY A 53 7.30 14.67 -1.41
C GLY A 53 7.62 13.17 -1.50
N PRO A 54 8.24 12.59 -0.46
CA PRO A 54 8.61 11.17 -0.45
C PRO A 54 7.38 10.24 -0.47
N VAL A 55 7.51 9.08 -1.11
CA VAL A 55 6.43 8.08 -1.25
C VAL A 55 6.86 6.71 -0.68
N ASP A 56 6.15 6.27 0.36
CA ASP A 56 6.29 4.92 0.91
C ASP A 56 5.19 4.04 0.34
N ILE A 57 5.54 2.91 -0.28
CA ILE A 57 4.58 1.99 -0.90
C ILE A 57 4.67 0.64 -0.21
N THR A 58 3.54 0.13 0.26
CA THR A 58 3.42 -1.23 0.81
C THR A 58 2.30 -1.97 0.10
N VAL A 59 2.62 -3.11 -0.48
CA VAL A 59 1.64 -4.09 -0.94
C VAL A 59 1.23 -4.98 0.23
N ILE A 60 -0.07 -5.22 0.37
CA ILE A 60 -0.70 -6.01 1.42
C ILE A 60 -1.63 -7.05 0.78
N GLY A 61 -1.78 -8.21 1.44
CA GLY A 61 -2.74 -9.22 1.01
C GLY A 61 -2.27 -10.65 1.29
N TYR A 62 -3.08 -11.64 0.91
CA TYR A 62 -2.67 -13.03 0.80
C TYR A 62 -1.77 -13.18 -0.43
N LEU A 63 -0.62 -13.83 -0.25
CA LEU A 63 0.52 -13.79 -1.19
C LEU A 63 1.05 -15.18 -1.55
N GLU A 64 0.45 -16.23 -1.01
CA GLU A 64 0.81 -17.64 -1.21
C GLU A 64 0.85 -18.00 -2.70
N ASP A 65 -0.16 -17.53 -3.45
CA ASP A 65 -0.29 -17.78 -4.88
C ASP A 65 0.34 -16.68 -5.75
N THR A 66 1.00 -15.69 -5.14
CA THR A 66 1.62 -14.60 -5.92
C THR A 66 2.93 -15.08 -6.54
N PRO A 67 3.11 -14.99 -7.87
CA PRO A 67 4.32 -15.46 -8.52
C PRO A 67 5.57 -14.76 -7.96
N GLN A 68 6.63 -15.53 -7.71
CA GLN A 68 7.89 -14.99 -7.16
C GLN A 68 8.48 -13.88 -8.06
N VAL A 69 8.29 -13.95 -9.38
CA VAL A 69 8.71 -12.90 -10.33
C VAL A 69 8.02 -11.57 -10.07
N VAL A 70 6.73 -11.59 -9.68
CA VAL A 70 5.97 -10.40 -9.30
C VAL A 70 6.52 -9.83 -8.00
N LEU A 71 6.62 -10.65 -6.95
CA LEU A 71 7.16 -10.21 -5.66
C LEU A 71 8.58 -9.63 -5.79
N ARG A 72 9.43 -10.26 -6.60
CA ARG A 72 10.77 -9.76 -6.93
C ARG A 72 10.72 -8.41 -7.64
N GLY A 73 9.83 -8.26 -8.63
CA GLY A 73 9.65 -7.02 -9.36
C GLY A 73 9.27 -5.87 -8.43
N LEU A 74 8.24 -6.08 -7.59
CA LEU A 74 7.79 -5.11 -6.59
C LEU A 74 8.92 -4.76 -5.62
N SER A 75 9.52 -5.76 -4.98
CA SER A 75 10.51 -5.57 -3.94
C SER A 75 11.80 -4.91 -4.47
N SER A 76 12.17 -5.18 -5.73
CA SER A 76 13.36 -4.57 -6.37
C SER A 76 13.25 -3.05 -6.54
N THR A 77 12.03 -2.52 -6.54
CA THR A 77 11.77 -1.07 -6.56
C THR A 77 11.58 -0.49 -5.15
N GLY A 78 11.83 -1.27 -4.10
CA GLY A 78 11.66 -0.84 -2.71
C GLY A 78 10.20 -0.75 -2.28
N ILE A 79 9.28 -1.49 -2.90
CA ILE A 79 7.92 -1.69 -2.38
C ILE A 79 7.99 -2.74 -1.25
N TYR A 80 7.47 -2.40 -0.08
CA TYR A 80 7.36 -3.33 1.04
C TYR A 80 6.23 -4.34 0.80
N VAL A 81 6.43 -5.58 1.21
CA VAL A 81 5.51 -6.69 0.96
C VAL A 81 5.03 -7.26 2.29
N LYS A 82 3.73 -7.14 2.58
CA LYS A 82 3.12 -7.68 3.81
C LYS A 82 2.05 -8.71 3.49
N HIS A 83 2.29 -9.94 3.93
CA HIS A 83 1.37 -11.05 3.80
C HIS A 83 0.35 -11.10 4.95
N GLY A 84 -0.92 -11.33 4.63
CA GLY A 84 -2.01 -11.60 5.57
C GLY A 84 -3.30 -10.87 5.21
N ARG A 85 -4.27 -10.84 6.14
CA ARG A 85 -5.58 -10.19 5.90
C ARG A 85 -5.42 -8.68 5.72
N ALA A 86 -5.65 -8.18 4.51
CA ALA A 86 -5.43 -6.79 4.11
C ALA A 86 -5.98 -5.74 5.10
N ASN A 87 -7.27 -5.79 5.47
CA ASN A 87 -7.86 -4.82 6.41
C ASN A 87 -7.18 -4.80 7.79
N GLY A 88 -6.75 -5.97 8.29
CA GLY A 88 -6.05 -6.08 9.57
C GLY A 88 -4.64 -5.46 9.49
N ILE A 89 -3.93 -5.72 8.38
CA ILE A 89 -2.62 -5.11 8.11
C ILE A 89 -2.75 -3.60 7.97
N LEU A 90 -3.73 -3.13 7.19
CA LEU A 90 -3.97 -1.72 6.93
C LEU A 90 -4.26 -0.95 8.22
N PHE A 91 -5.06 -1.51 9.12
CA PHE A 91 -5.34 -0.88 10.41
C PHE A 91 -4.06 -0.69 11.26
N ASN A 92 -3.21 -1.71 11.31
CA ASN A 92 -1.93 -1.62 12.01
C ASN A 92 -0.98 -0.60 11.36
N LEU A 93 -0.92 -0.59 10.02
CA LEU A 93 -0.12 0.36 9.24
C LEU A 93 -0.57 1.81 9.46
N LEU A 94 -1.89 2.05 9.50
CA LEU A 94 -2.44 3.38 9.78
C LEU A 94 -1.92 3.89 11.13
N ILE A 95 -2.05 3.09 12.19
CA ILE A 95 -1.61 3.48 13.53
C ILE A 95 -0.09 3.73 13.57
N SER A 96 0.73 2.77 13.14
CA SER A 96 2.19 2.88 13.27
C SER A 96 2.81 3.95 12.36
N TRP A 97 2.16 4.27 11.25
CA TRP A 97 2.62 5.32 10.33
C TRP A 97 2.34 6.71 10.86
N GLN A 98 1.18 6.92 11.49
CA GLN A 98 0.77 8.23 12.02
C GLN A 98 1.68 8.74 13.13
N GLU A 99 2.19 7.86 13.98
CA GLU A 99 3.10 8.22 15.06
C GLU A 99 4.38 8.91 14.56
N ARG A 100 4.81 8.60 13.34
CA ARG A 100 6.04 9.14 12.75
C ARG A 100 5.81 10.18 11.66
N ASN A 101 4.58 10.31 11.16
CA ASN A 101 4.26 11.16 10.03
C ASN A 101 3.01 11.99 10.37
N PRO A 102 3.09 12.92 11.34
CA PRO A 102 1.97 13.78 11.65
C PRO A 102 1.61 14.67 10.44
N PRO A 103 0.35 15.16 10.37
CA PRO A 103 -0.07 16.06 9.31
C PRO A 103 0.78 17.35 9.25
N PRO A 104 1.00 17.94 8.05
CA PRO A 104 0.41 17.55 6.77
C PRO A 104 1.07 16.29 6.18
N ALA A 105 0.24 15.33 5.79
CA ALA A 105 0.65 14.12 5.08
C ALA A 105 -0.53 13.52 4.30
N SER A 106 -0.23 12.73 3.27
CA SER A 106 -1.24 12.09 2.42
C SER A 106 -1.24 10.56 2.58
N MET A 107 -2.41 9.96 2.41
CA MET A 107 -2.58 8.50 2.38
C MET A 107 -3.32 8.12 1.10
N MET A 108 -2.75 7.21 0.34
CA MET A 108 -3.33 6.65 -0.88
C MET A 108 -3.70 5.20 -0.64
N LEU A 109 -4.99 4.89 -0.79
CA LEU A 109 -5.55 3.56 -0.58
C LEU A 109 -5.90 2.93 -1.92
N ILE A 110 -5.26 1.82 -2.25
CA ILE A 110 -5.50 1.06 -3.48
C ILE A 110 -6.23 -0.23 -3.09
N SER A 111 -7.57 -0.21 -3.11
CA SER A 111 -8.42 -1.33 -2.72
C SER A 111 -9.89 -1.06 -3.07
N ASP A 112 -10.63 -2.12 -3.47
CA ASP A 112 -12.09 -2.05 -3.61
C ASP A 112 -12.83 -2.18 -2.26
N LYS A 113 -12.10 -2.40 -1.16
CA LYS A 113 -12.65 -2.65 0.18
C LYS A 113 -12.48 -1.48 1.15
N VAL A 114 -12.12 -0.30 0.65
CA VAL A 114 -11.90 0.90 1.48
C VAL A 114 -13.14 1.26 2.34
N GLU A 115 -14.35 0.94 1.87
CA GLU A 115 -15.57 1.24 2.65
C GLU A 115 -15.73 0.40 3.91
N ASP A 116 -15.13 -0.79 3.97
CA ASP A 116 -15.15 -1.61 5.20
C ASP A 116 -14.58 -0.82 6.40
N ILE A 117 -13.75 0.19 6.13
CA ILE A 117 -13.08 1.01 7.13
C ILE A 117 -13.35 2.52 6.95
N SER A 118 -14.27 2.93 6.07
CA SER A 118 -14.44 4.36 5.73
C SER A 118 -14.89 5.20 6.92
N LEU A 119 -15.69 4.65 7.84
CA LEU A 119 -16.06 5.35 9.09
C LEU A 119 -14.84 5.69 9.95
N ALA A 120 -13.90 4.74 10.09
CA ALA A 120 -12.68 4.94 10.84
C ALA A 120 -11.76 5.96 10.15
N LEU A 121 -11.64 5.88 8.81
CA LEU A 121 -10.87 6.82 8.00
C LEU A 121 -11.43 8.24 8.07
N CYS A 122 -12.74 8.41 7.84
CA CYS A 122 -13.41 9.71 7.90
C CYS A 122 -13.24 10.35 9.28
N HIS A 123 -13.55 9.61 10.34
CA HIS A 123 -13.52 10.16 11.70
C HIS A 123 -12.09 10.41 12.18
N ARG A 124 -11.22 9.39 12.16
CA ARG A 124 -9.87 9.50 12.74
C ARG A 124 -8.91 10.24 11.80
N GLN A 125 -8.87 9.86 10.53
CA GLN A 125 -7.84 10.36 9.63
C GLN A 125 -8.16 11.73 9.07
N GLN A 126 -9.40 11.96 8.65
CA GLN A 126 -9.77 13.23 8.03
C GLN A 126 -10.17 14.28 9.08
N ARG A 127 -11.14 13.96 9.95
CA ARG A 127 -11.71 14.96 10.86
C ARG A 127 -10.84 15.26 12.08
N ILE A 128 -10.23 14.24 12.70
CA ILE A 128 -9.39 14.45 13.89
C ILE A 128 -7.97 14.85 13.49
N SER A 129 -7.33 14.07 12.62
CA SER A 129 -5.93 14.30 12.28
C SER A 129 -5.74 15.33 11.16
N GLY A 130 -6.54 15.30 10.09
CA GLY A 130 -6.37 16.20 8.93
C GLY A 130 -5.45 15.64 7.83
N TYR A 131 -5.41 14.31 7.69
CA TYR A 131 -4.72 13.67 6.57
C TYR A 131 -5.49 13.86 5.26
N ASN A 132 -4.76 14.07 4.17
CA ASN A 132 -5.31 14.04 2.84
C ASN A 132 -5.48 12.60 2.34
N LEU A 133 -6.62 12.27 1.73
CA LEU A 133 -6.90 10.92 1.21
C LEU A 133 -6.95 10.91 -0.32
N LEU A 134 -6.30 9.90 -0.89
CA LEU A 134 -6.32 9.55 -2.30
C LEU A 134 -6.84 8.11 -2.44
N ARG A 135 -7.59 7.80 -3.48
CA ARG A 135 -8.20 6.48 -3.67
C ARG A 135 -7.90 5.89 -5.03
N VAL A 136 -7.70 4.59 -5.05
CA VAL A 136 -7.62 3.81 -6.28
C VAL A 136 -8.42 2.55 -6.07
N TYR A 137 -9.22 2.23 -7.07
CA TYR A 137 -10.08 1.06 -7.06
C TYR A 137 -9.99 0.36 -8.41
N ASN A 138 -10.20 -0.95 -8.40
CA ASN A 138 -10.24 -1.77 -9.59
C ASN A 138 -11.58 -1.60 -10.32
N CYS A 139 -12.67 -1.46 -9.55
CA CYS A 139 -14.01 -1.25 -10.08
C CYS A 139 -14.60 0.06 -9.55
N ILE A 140 -15.29 0.82 -10.42
CA ILE A 140 -15.98 2.05 -10.00
C ILE A 140 -17.02 1.70 -8.92
N PRO A 141 -16.96 2.32 -7.73
CA PRO A 141 -17.95 2.11 -6.69
C PRO A 141 -19.36 2.48 -7.16
N GLU A 142 -20.34 1.63 -6.89
CA GLU A 142 -21.77 1.91 -7.17
C GLU A 142 -22.45 2.73 -6.05
N TYR A 143 -21.67 3.22 -5.09
CA TYR A 143 -22.14 3.97 -3.93
C TYR A 143 -21.37 5.30 -3.79
N VAL A 144 -21.96 6.23 -3.04
CA VAL A 144 -21.30 7.48 -2.66
C VAL A 144 -20.52 7.23 -1.37
N SER A 145 -19.20 7.41 -1.42
CA SER A 145 -18.35 7.30 -0.22
C SER A 145 -18.60 8.46 0.73
N ILE A 146 -18.43 8.21 2.04
CA ILE A 146 -18.40 9.27 3.07
C ILE A 146 -17.03 9.96 3.17
N LEU A 147 -16.03 9.42 2.48
CA LEU A 147 -14.68 9.97 2.44
C LEU A 147 -14.63 11.15 1.49
N TYR A 148 -13.88 12.18 1.90
CA TYR A 148 -13.46 13.23 0.97
C TYR A 148 -12.11 12.85 0.36
N ASN A 149 -12.00 12.92 -0.96
CA ASN A 149 -10.80 12.50 -1.68
C ASN A 149 -10.37 13.59 -2.63
N THR A 150 -9.08 13.92 -2.64
CA THR A 150 -8.51 14.90 -3.57
C THR A 150 -8.14 14.29 -4.92
N GLY A 151 -8.09 12.97 -5.01
CA GLY A 151 -7.81 12.26 -6.25
C GLY A 151 -8.28 10.82 -6.20
N GLU A 152 -8.88 10.38 -7.30
CA GLU A 152 -9.34 9.02 -7.52
C GLU A 152 -8.85 8.49 -8.87
N TRP A 153 -8.57 7.18 -8.96
CA TRP A 153 -8.22 6.51 -10.20
C TRP A 153 -8.84 5.12 -10.30
N LEU A 154 -9.15 4.70 -11.52
CA LEU A 154 -9.20 3.28 -11.85
C LEU A 154 -7.78 2.72 -11.85
N TRP A 155 -7.60 1.54 -11.26
CA TRP A 155 -6.30 0.89 -11.12
C TRP A 155 -5.57 0.72 -12.46
N GLU A 156 -6.27 0.21 -13.48
CA GLU A 156 -5.72 0.05 -14.83
C GLU A 156 -5.30 1.38 -15.46
N SER A 157 -6.10 2.44 -15.26
CA SER A 157 -5.80 3.77 -15.78
C SER A 157 -4.58 4.38 -15.08
N LEU A 158 -4.42 4.13 -13.78
CA LEU A 158 -3.25 4.59 -13.04
C LEU A 158 -1.98 3.93 -13.55
N LEU A 159 -2.00 2.61 -13.78
CA LEU A 159 -0.86 1.86 -14.30
C LEU A 159 -0.47 2.26 -15.74
N ALA A 160 -1.40 2.80 -16.52
CA ALA A 160 -1.13 3.30 -17.87
C ALA A 160 -0.37 4.66 -17.89
N THR A 161 -0.29 5.38 -16.77
CA THR A 161 0.22 6.76 -16.70
C THR A 161 1.67 6.90 -17.16
N ASP A 162 2.49 5.86 -17.03
CA ASP A 162 3.91 5.88 -17.40
C ASP A 162 4.16 5.91 -18.91
N GLU A 163 3.21 5.47 -19.74
CA GLU A 163 3.44 5.38 -21.19
C GLU A 163 3.49 6.76 -21.88
N ILE A 164 2.95 7.79 -21.22
CA ILE A 164 2.77 9.12 -21.78
C ILE A 164 4.00 10.01 -21.53
N ASN A 165 4.79 9.73 -20.48
CA ASN A 165 5.89 10.59 -20.03
C ASN A 165 7.26 9.90 -20.22
N ASN A 166 7.64 9.61 -21.47
CA ASN A 166 8.96 9.08 -21.82
C ASN A 166 10.05 10.18 -21.76
N GLU A 167 10.34 10.72 -20.58
CA GLU A 167 11.65 11.34 -20.34
C GLU A 167 12.58 10.33 -19.65
N PRO A 168 13.88 10.27 -20.02
CA PRO A 168 14.80 9.31 -19.43
C PRO A 168 15.02 9.68 -17.96
N GLU A 169 14.40 8.92 -17.06
CA GLU A 169 14.65 9.03 -15.62
C GLU A 169 16.11 8.71 -15.34
N THR A 170 16.89 9.74 -15.00
CA THR A 170 18.20 9.58 -14.38
C THR A 170 18.02 8.72 -13.12
N ARG A 171 18.77 7.61 -13.04
CA ARG A 171 18.88 6.77 -11.83
C ARG A 171 19.14 7.66 -10.61
N ILE A 172 18.09 8.01 -9.88
CA ILE A 172 18.23 8.56 -8.54
C ILE A 172 18.61 7.36 -7.68
N GLN A 173 19.91 7.14 -7.50
CA GLN A 173 20.41 6.38 -6.36
C GLN A 173 20.07 7.19 -5.12
N SER A 174 18.85 7.04 -4.61
CA SER A 174 18.52 7.51 -3.28
C SER A 174 19.36 6.70 -2.30
N SER A 175 20.46 7.29 -1.83
CA SER A 175 21.29 6.73 -0.78
C SER A 175 20.45 6.58 0.48
N PHE A 176 19.94 5.37 0.71
CA PHE A 176 19.19 5.01 1.90
C PHE A 176 20.14 5.10 3.10
N ARG A 177 20.14 6.23 3.83
CA ARG A 177 20.93 6.38 5.06
C ARG A 177 20.32 5.50 6.13
N ARG A 178 20.94 4.35 6.37
CA ARG A 178 20.60 3.39 7.42
C ARG A 178 21.02 3.95 8.78
N THR A 179 20.04 4.36 9.59
CA THR A 179 20.24 4.63 11.01
C THR A 179 19.04 4.06 11.78
N PHE A 180 19.36 3.17 12.74
CA PHE A 180 18.48 2.46 13.69
C PHE A 180 17.39 1.53 13.08
N ILE A 181 17.47 0.23 13.40
CA ILE A 181 16.62 -0.83 12.85
C ILE A 181 15.37 -0.99 13.72
N LEU A 182 14.20 -0.69 13.15
CA LEU A 182 12.87 -1.02 13.70
C LEU A 182 12.23 -2.12 12.83
N PRO A 183 11.20 -2.84 13.32
CA PRO A 183 10.54 -3.96 12.62
C PRO A 183 10.07 -3.65 11.19
N GLU A 184 9.85 -2.36 10.86
CA GLU A 184 9.41 -1.86 9.56
C GLU A 184 10.51 -1.76 8.48
N GLN A 185 11.75 -2.14 8.76
CA GLN A 185 12.80 -2.14 7.73
C GLN A 185 12.86 -3.43 6.91
N HIS A 186 12.05 -4.44 7.24
CA HIS A 186 12.01 -5.70 6.51
C HIS A 186 11.17 -5.56 5.25
N LEU A 187 11.79 -5.87 4.10
CA LEU A 187 11.14 -5.79 2.80
C LEU A 187 9.95 -6.75 2.68
N PHE A 188 9.98 -7.86 3.43
CA PHE A 188 8.92 -8.84 3.50
C PHE A 188 8.48 -9.10 4.95
N TYR A 189 7.19 -9.27 5.16
CA TYR A 189 6.62 -9.54 6.48
C TYR A 189 5.38 -10.41 6.38
N CYS A 190 5.30 -11.51 7.13
CA CYS A 190 4.07 -12.27 7.31
C CYS A 190 3.39 -11.84 8.60
N SER A 191 2.21 -11.22 8.49
CA SER A 191 1.40 -10.77 9.63
C SER A 191 0.71 -11.92 10.35
N THR A 192 0.44 -13.03 9.66
CA THR A 192 -0.12 -14.25 10.27
C THR A 192 0.83 -14.86 11.29
N CYS A 193 2.12 -15.00 10.92
CA CYS A 193 3.13 -15.65 11.76
C CYS A 193 4.05 -14.68 12.49
N CYS A 194 3.83 -13.37 12.40
CA CYS A 194 4.75 -12.33 12.90
C CYS A 194 6.20 -12.54 12.40
N PHE A 195 6.37 -12.87 11.11
CA PHE A 195 7.65 -13.29 10.54
C PHE A 195 8.25 -12.23 9.61
N PRO A 196 9.25 -11.44 10.06
CA PRO A 196 9.98 -10.48 9.24
C PRO A 196 11.14 -11.12 8.48
N THR A 197 11.36 -10.72 7.22
CA THR A 197 12.58 -11.10 6.48
C THR A 197 12.96 -10.10 5.40
N GLN A 198 14.24 -10.06 5.03
CA GLN A 198 14.74 -9.30 3.88
C GLN A 198 14.87 -10.13 2.61
N SER A 199 14.84 -11.46 2.72
CA SER A 199 15.05 -12.36 1.60
C SER A 199 13.73 -12.83 1.02
N LEU A 200 13.54 -12.59 -0.27
CA LEU A 200 12.40 -13.11 -1.01
C LEU A 200 12.33 -14.64 -0.97
N GLU A 201 13.47 -15.32 -1.06
CA GLU A 201 13.52 -16.79 -1.05
C GLU A 201 13.08 -17.35 0.30
N ILE A 202 13.55 -16.75 1.41
CA ILE A 202 13.12 -17.12 2.75
C ILE A 202 11.63 -16.85 2.93
N PHE A 203 11.15 -15.71 2.42
CA PHE A 203 9.73 -15.35 2.50
C PHE A 203 8.84 -16.34 1.73
N THR A 204 9.17 -16.67 0.48
CA THR A 204 8.36 -17.63 -0.29
C THR A 204 8.44 -19.04 0.29
N THR A 205 9.60 -19.44 0.81
CA THR A 205 9.76 -20.73 1.49
C THR A 205 8.90 -20.80 2.75
N HIS A 206 8.85 -19.70 3.52
CA HIS A 206 7.99 -19.59 4.69
C HIS A 206 6.50 -19.72 4.33
N LEU A 207 6.02 -18.98 3.31
CA LEU A 207 4.62 -19.03 2.90
C LEU A 207 4.18 -20.40 2.35
N SER A 208 5.11 -21.16 1.78
CA SER A 208 4.85 -22.54 1.31
C SER A 208 5.10 -23.61 2.38
N GLY A 209 5.47 -23.23 3.60
CA GLY A 209 5.79 -24.15 4.69
C GLY A 209 4.56 -24.61 5.47
N GLU A 210 4.60 -25.84 6.00
CA GLU A 210 3.52 -26.44 6.79
C GLU A 210 3.16 -25.60 8.04
N GLU A 211 4.15 -24.98 8.69
CA GLU A 211 3.92 -24.12 9.86
C GLU A 211 3.00 -22.94 9.53
N HIS A 212 3.19 -22.30 8.37
CA HIS A 212 2.33 -21.21 7.91
C HIS A 212 0.92 -21.70 7.64
N GLU A 213 0.78 -22.85 6.99
CA GLU A 213 -0.54 -23.46 6.70
C GLU A 213 -1.33 -23.78 7.97
N ILE A 214 -0.65 -24.29 9.01
CA ILE A 214 -1.25 -24.55 10.32
C ILE A 214 -1.74 -23.25 10.97
N GLU A 215 -0.94 -22.17 10.93
CA GLU A 215 -1.33 -20.88 11.51
C GLU A 215 -2.49 -20.22 10.73
N VAL A 216 -2.48 -20.28 9.41
CA VAL A 216 -3.61 -19.81 8.60
C VAL A 216 -4.89 -20.59 8.97
N SER A 217 -4.77 -21.91 9.10
CA SER A 217 -5.89 -22.78 9.49
C SER A 217 -6.40 -22.47 10.91
N SER A 218 -5.48 -22.20 11.87
CA SER A 218 -5.83 -21.85 13.25
C SER A 218 -6.64 -20.54 13.32
N LEU A 219 -6.30 -19.54 12.49
CA LEU A 219 -7.01 -18.26 12.40
C LEU A 219 -8.41 -18.40 11.78
N LEU A 220 -8.56 -19.25 10.77
CA LEU A 220 -9.88 -19.55 10.19
C LEU A 220 -10.82 -20.21 11.21
N VAL A 221 -10.28 -21.08 12.06
CA VAL A 221 -11.04 -21.71 13.16
C VAL A 221 -11.32 -20.74 14.31
N SER A 222 -10.41 -19.80 14.58
CA SER A 222 -10.47 -18.88 15.73
C SER A 222 -11.04 -17.48 15.41
N SER A 223 -11.73 -17.31 14.28
CA SER A 223 -12.29 -16.03 13.77
C SER A 223 -13.29 -15.29 14.69
N ASN A 224 -13.32 -15.58 15.99
CA ASN A 224 -13.98 -14.82 17.06
C ASN A 224 -13.04 -13.97 17.94
N THR A 225 -11.71 -13.96 17.74
CA THR A 225 -10.82 -13.10 18.54
C THR A 225 -9.67 -12.48 17.74
N PHE A 226 -9.57 -11.14 17.78
CA PHE A 226 -8.46 -10.36 17.23
C PHE A 226 -7.15 -10.71 17.95
N PHE A 227 -6.17 -11.27 17.24
CA PHE A 227 -4.80 -11.38 17.75
C PHE A 227 -4.00 -10.16 17.32
N HIS A 228 -3.52 -9.40 18.30
CA HIS A 228 -2.48 -8.40 18.12
C HIS A 228 -1.12 -9.11 18.06
N CYS A 229 -0.39 -8.92 16.96
CA CYS A 229 1.03 -9.23 16.93
C CYS A 229 1.75 -8.30 17.93
N PRO A 230 2.50 -8.81 18.91
CA PRO A 230 3.19 -7.97 19.87
C PRO A 230 4.25 -7.12 19.15
N THR A 231 4.15 -5.81 19.29
CA THR A 231 5.24 -4.89 18.96
C THR A 231 6.45 -5.22 19.82
N ILE A 232 7.53 -5.68 19.19
CA ILE A 232 8.88 -5.77 19.80
C ILE A 232 9.48 -4.37 19.83
#